data_AF-A0A3D8R491-F1
#
_entry.id   AF-A0A3D8R491-F1
#
_cell.length_a   1.000
_cell.length_b   1.000
_cell.length_c   1.000
_cell.angle_alpha   90.00
_cell.angle_beta   90.00
_cell.angle_gamma   90.00
#
_symmetry.space_group_name_H-M   'P 1'
#
loop_
_entity.id
_entity.type
_entity.pdbx_description
1 polymer ?
#
loop_
_entity_poly.entity_id
_entity_poly.type
_entity_poly.pdbx_seq_one_letter_code
_entity_poly.pdbx_strand_id
1 'polypeptide(L)'
;MGVDCGFDIYPPLERTRANQEQYELFLREVLDTYRPRDGDGTKQGGGDSVVRVNAESAESYIEFEVGEHPHLPRRCEHFLRFSSKISGRSLAESYIRGVYTIAKQRLGDRVYFWHEMHESDPHIGHFGCYNWGEIHAARKKIGKYEQEAEEWEREETKMQDEVQQGDDGTDKMADVPASRDGLYTIKPITGKGLGFVATSKISKGTRILLEVPLFKMPGSAEDIGSAEITVLREVRSLTKDQQRAFFGLQNSKGRKYNPVLGIVITNMLPLGESNDGGLFLEASRINHSCQPNAQHTWNDDLSHLTVHVLRDIEADCEITISYISGVSPGFVERQRHLMNAFSFTCICELCSLPLLARASSDYRLDQIRSIDEDATDPSQVLERPAKSLSQVHRLFELLEEEGVCDIRLARACFNAFQIAATVGDKARAKVFAEKAYVARKVLSGDDNPRTIAFKHFAQQPVDYPLYGKRYSCWDDSWEAPRGLFGEELESWLWNTDGWSK
;
A
#
# COMPACT_ATOMS: atom_id res chain seq x y z
N MET A 1 35.98 -39.29 -12.06
CA MET A 1 35.30 -38.14 -12.69
C MET A 1 34.12 -37.79 -11.82
N GLY A 2 34.01 -36.54 -11.37
CA GLY A 2 32.83 -36.06 -10.64
C GLY A 2 31.77 -35.62 -11.63
N VAL A 3 30.51 -35.69 -11.22
CA VAL A 3 29.36 -35.25 -12.00
C VAL A 3 28.62 -34.14 -11.27
N ASP A 4 28.08 -33.18 -12.01
CA ASP A 4 27.29 -32.09 -11.45
C ASP A 4 25.91 -32.59 -11.02
N CYS A 5 25.52 -32.19 -9.81
CA CYS A 5 24.22 -32.51 -9.23
C CYS A 5 23.72 -31.27 -8.48
N GLY A 6 22.42 -31.00 -8.58
CA GLY A 6 21.85 -29.81 -7.98
C GLY A 6 20.36 -29.67 -8.21
N PHE A 7 19.86 -28.51 -7.85
CA PHE A 7 18.52 -28.09 -8.22
C PHE A 7 18.47 -26.60 -8.54
N ASP A 8 17.51 -26.24 -9.38
CA ASP A 8 17.25 -24.88 -9.82
C ASP A 8 15.88 -24.42 -9.34
N ILE A 9 15.72 -23.10 -9.22
CA ILE A 9 14.42 -22.47 -8.99
C ILE A 9 13.96 -21.80 -10.28
N TYR A 10 12.89 -22.31 -10.89
CA TYR A 10 12.33 -21.77 -12.13
C TYR A 10 10.80 -21.63 -12.06
N PRO A 11 10.21 -20.53 -12.55
CA PRO A 11 10.87 -19.26 -12.85
C PRO A 11 11.53 -18.65 -11.60
N PRO A 12 12.55 -17.74 -11.76
CA PRO A 12 13.23 -17.13 -10.63
C PRO A 12 12.26 -16.54 -9.59
N LEU A 13 12.65 -16.56 -8.32
CA LEU A 13 11.84 -15.94 -7.27
C LEU A 13 11.88 -14.43 -7.42
N GLU A 14 10.83 -13.83 -7.96
CA GLU A 14 10.68 -12.37 -7.90
C GLU A 14 10.70 -11.90 -6.45
N ARG A 15 11.19 -10.67 -6.21
CA ARG A 15 11.23 -10.03 -4.88
C ARG A 15 9.83 -9.62 -4.42
N THR A 16 8.94 -10.59 -4.30
CA THR A 16 7.60 -10.45 -3.72
C THR A 16 7.66 -10.84 -2.25
N ARG A 17 6.77 -10.28 -1.44
CA ARG A 17 6.70 -10.60 -0.02
C ARG A 17 6.44 -12.08 0.25
N ALA A 18 5.58 -12.73 -0.54
CA ALA A 18 5.32 -14.16 -0.40
C ALA A 18 6.57 -15.00 -0.68
N ASN A 19 7.32 -14.66 -1.72
CA ASN A 19 8.58 -15.34 -2.02
C ASN A 19 9.63 -15.05 -0.93
N GLN A 20 9.72 -13.82 -0.44
CA GLN A 20 10.64 -13.47 0.65
C GLN A 20 10.31 -14.21 1.94
N GLU A 21 9.04 -14.27 2.35
CA GLU A 21 8.60 -14.99 3.56
C GLU A 21 8.82 -16.50 3.42
N GLN A 22 8.44 -17.11 2.29
CA GLN A 22 8.71 -18.54 2.06
C GLN A 22 10.20 -18.84 1.96
N TYR A 23 10.98 -17.92 1.38
CA TYR A 23 12.42 -18.06 1.27
C TYR A 23 13.11 -17.85 2.62
N GLU A 24 12.66 -16.92 3.46
CA GLU A 24 13.15 -16.76 4.83
C GLU A 24 12.83 -17.97 5.70
N LEU A 25 11.64 -18.55 5.57
CA LEU A 25 11.29 -19.81 6.22
C LEU A 25 12.16 -20.97 5.71
N PHE A 26 12.41 -21.03 4.40
CA PHE A 26 13.35 -21.97 3.79
C PHE A 26 14.77 -21.79 4.36
N LEU A 27 15.31 -20.57 4.38
CA LEU A 27 16.64 -20.29 4.92
C LEU A 27 16.71 -20.60 6.42
N ARG A 28 15.67 -20.28 7.19
CA ARG A 28 15.59 -20.59 8.61
C ARG A 28 15.61 -22.10 8.85
N GLU A 29 14.79 -22.86 8.13
CA GLU A 29 14.75 -24.33 8.26
C GLU A 29 16.06 -24.98 7.81
N VAL A 30 16.70 -24.46 6.76
CA VAL A 30 18.04 -24.87 6.34
C VAL A 30 19.05 -24.61 7.46
N LEU A 31 19.04 -23.42 8.06
CA LEU A 31 19.95 -23.08 9.17
C LEU A 31 19.65 -23.92 10.41
N ASP A 32 18.39 -24.14 10.77
CA ASP A 32 18.00 -24.98 11.92
C ASP A 32 18.40 -26.46 11.73
N THR A 33 18.47 -26.92 10.48
CA THR A 33 18.85 -28.30 10.12
C THR A 33 20.35 -28.50 10.07
N TYR A 34 21.10 -27.52 9.55
CA TYR A 34 22.52 -27.70 9.20
C TYR A 34 23.50 -26.83 10.00
N ARG A 35 23.02 -25.85 10.79
CA ARG A 35 23.87 -25.05 11.68
C ARG A 35 24.00 -25.74 13.05
N PRO A 36 25.18 -25.76 13.68
CA PRO A 36 25.33 -26.29 15.04
C PRO A 36 24.47 -25.50 16.05
N ARG A 37 23.79 -26.19 16.98
CA ARG A 37 23.08 -25.55 18.09
C ARG A 37 24.04 -25.25 19.24
N ASP A 38 24.00 -24.01 19.73
CA ASP A 38 24.76 -23.61 20.92
C ASP A 38 24.25 -24.40 22.14
N GLY A 39 25.09 -25.30 22.67
CA GLY A 39 24.79 -26.07 23.89
C GLY A 39 25.15 -27.55 23.85
N ASP A 40 25.57 -28.12 22.72
CA ASP A 40 26.10 -29.50 22.71
C ASP A 40 27.57 -29.50 23.13
N GLY A 41 27.79 -29.33 24.43
CA GLY A 41 29.08 -29.46 25.05
C GLY A 41 29.52 -30.92 25.12
N THR A 42 30.18 -31.42 24.08
CA THR A 42 31.25 -32.40 24.27
C THR A 42 32.52 -31.96 23.52
N LYS A 43 33.51 -31.56 24.32
CA LYS A 43 34.88 -31.34 23.87
C LYS A 43 35.48 -32.66 23.41
N GLN A 44 35.58 -32.85 22.10
CA GLN A 44 36.72 -33.54 21.48
C GLN A 44 36.86 -33.10 20.01
N GLY A 45 37.72 -32.10 19.77
CA GLY A 45 38.53 -31.93 18.56
C GLY A 45 37.85 -31.45 17.26
N GLY A 46 38.19 -30.22 16.84
CA GLY A 46 38.04 -29.74 15.46
C GLY A 46 36.75 -28.96 15.19
N GLY A 47 36.87 -27.73 14.69
CA GLY A 47 35.73 -26.93 14.25
C GLY A 47 35.05 -27.56 13.05
N ASP A 48 33.76 -27.88 13.18
CA ASP A 48 33.04 -28.67 12.18
C ASP A 48 31.63 -28.10 11.94
N SER A 49 31.55 -26.78 11.71
CA SER A 49 30.33 -26.19 11.14
C SER A 49 30.38 -26.41 9.63
N VAL A 50 29.55 -27.30 9.11
CA VAL A 50 29.44 -27.54 7.65
C VAL A 50 28.81 -26.34 6.94
N VAL A 51 28.24 -25.38 7.67
CA VAL A 51 27.68 -24.14 7.11
C VAL A 51 28.43 -22.94 7.66
N ARG A 52 28.96 -22.10 6.76
CA ARG A 52 29.46 -20.76 7.09
C ARG A 52 28.42 -19.71 6.74
N VAL A 53 28.18 -18.83 7.70
CA VAL A 53 27.26 -17.70 7.56
C VAL A 53 28.08 -16.44 7.82
N ASN A 54 28.38 -15.67 6.78
CA ASN A 54 28.90 -14.32 7.00
C ASN A 54 27.74 -13.45 7.52
N ALA A 55 27.90 -12.84 8.70
CA ALA A 55 26.85 -12.09 9.39
C ALA A 55 26.95 -10.58 9.17
N GLU A 56 28.04 -10.10 8.55
CA GLU A 56 28.41 -8.70 8.57
C GLU A 56 27.87 -7.90 7.36
N SER A 57 27.33 -8.56 6.32
CA SER A 57 26.70 -7.88 5.18
C SER A 57 25.26 -8.34 4.91
N ALA A 58 24.39 -7.38 4.56
CA ALA A 58 23.00 -7.63 4.16
C ALA A 58 22.85 -8.36 2.80
N GLU A 59 23.97 -8.57 2.10
CA GLU A 59 24.07 -9.23 0.79
C GLU A 59 24.83 -10.58 0.87
N SER A 60 25.10 -11.07 2.08
CA SER A 60 25.88 -12.28 2.36
C SER A 60 25.23 -13.59 1.86
N TYR A 61 26.06 -14.63 1.70
CA TYR A 61 25.65 -16.00 1.39
C TYR A 61 25.69 -16.91 2.62
N ILE A 62 24.88 -17.96 2.59
CA ILE A 62 25.02 -19.15 3.44
C ILE A 62 25.78 -20.17 2.61
N GLU A 63 27.03 -20.42 2.97
CA GLU A 63 27.93 -21.31 2.23
C GLU A 63 28.01 -22.66 2.95
N PHE A 64 27.90 -23.76 2.20
CA PHE A 64 28.12 -25.10 2.74
C PHE A 64 29.56 -25.52 2.45
N GLU A 65 30.34 -25.83 3.48
CA GLU A 65 31.74 -26.28 3.39
C GLU A 65 31.86 -27.75 2.92
N VAL A 66 31.13 -28.10 1.85
CA VAL A 66 31.10 -29.44 1.28
C VAL A 66 31.19 -29.37 -0.25
N GLY A 67 31.99 -30.25 -0.86
CA GLY A 67 32.14 -30.28 -2.31
C GLY A 67 32.73 -28.96 -2.86
N GLU A 68 32.08 -28.38 -3.87
CA GLU A 68 32.44 -27.09 -4.49
C GLU A 68 31.74 -25.89 -3.84
N HIS A 69 31.50 -25.96 -2.53
CA HIS A 69 30.96 -24.86 -1.74
C HIS A 69 29.62 -24.31 -2.25
N PRO A 70 28.56 -25.15 -2.35
CA PRO A 70 27.25 -24.68 -2.78
C PRO A 70 26.73 -23.65 -1.77
N HIS A 71 26.11 -22.59 -2.28
CA HIS A 71 25.68 -21.46 -1.47
C HIS A 71 24.24 -21.06 -1.74
N LEU A 72 23.61 -20.52 -0.70
CA LEU A 72 22.29 -19.91 -0.76
C LEU A 72 22.45 -18.40 -0.54
N PRO A 73 22.00 -17.55 -1.47
CA PRO A 73 21.98 -16.11 -1.24
C PRO A 73 20.96 -15.78 -0.14
N ARG A 74 21.19 -14.75 0.67
CA ARG A 74 20.18 -14.34 1.67
C ARG A 74 18.93 -13.69 1.07
N ARG A 75 19.00 -13.23 -0.18
CA ARG A 75 17.87 -12.65 -0.92
C ARG A 75 17.28 -13.64 -1.90
N CYS A 76 15.96 -13.77 -1.91
CA CYS A 76 15.26 -14.76 -2.73
C CYS A 76 15.45 -14.50 -4.22
N GLU A 77 15.48 -13.24 -4.64
CA GLU A 77 15.65 -12.82 -6.04
C GLU A 77 17.01 -13.13 -6.64
N HIS A 78 17.96 -13.49 -5.79
CA HIS A 78 19.30 -13.90 -6.20
C HIS A 78 19.42 -15.43 -6.30
N PHE A 79 18.41 -16.19 -5.86
CA PHE A 79 18.49 -17.64 -5.82
C PHE A 79 18.08 -18.28 -7.15
N LEU A 80 19.08 -18.79 -7.87
CA LEU A 80 18.87 -19.50 -9.15
C LEU A 80 19.19 -20.99 -9.05
N ARG A 81 20.31 -21.35 -8.37
CA ARG A 81 20.85 -22.72 -8.36
C ARG A 81 21.57 -23.03 -7.05
N PHE A 82 21.38 -24.25 -6.55
CA PHE A 82 22.19 -24.87 -5.50
C PHE A 82 22.76 -26.20 -6.03
N SER A 83 24.08 -26.27 -6.25
CA SER A 83 24.72 -27.41 -6.92
C SER A 83 26.19 -27.56 -6.56
N SER A 84 26.70 -28.79 -6.65
CA SER A 84 28.13 -29.10 -6.51
C SER A 84 28.48 -30.33 -7.34
N LYS A 85 29.76 -30.51 -7.68
CA LYS A 85 30.26 -31.79 -8.17
C LYS A 85 30.15 -32.86 -7.09
N ILE A 86 29.55 -33.99 -7.45
CA ILE A 86 29.46 -35.20 -6.65
C ILE A 86 30.37 -36.27 -7.26
N SER A 87 31.03 -37.03 -6.39
CA SER A 87 31.80 -38.21 -6.78
C SER A 87 31.56 -39.27 -5.70
N GLY A 88 31.89 -40.54 -5.95
CA GLY A 88 31.58 -41.65 -5.03
C GLY A 88 32.16 -41.57 -3.60
N ARG A 89 32.86 -40.48 -3.23
CA ARG A 89 33.33 -40.17 -1.87
C ARG A 89 32.82 -38.82 -1.33
N SER A 90 32.05 -38.05 -2.10
CA SER A 90 31.59 -36.71 -1.72
C SER A 90 30.34 -36.79 -0.87
N LEU A 91 30.34 -36.11 0.28
CA LEU A 91 29.14 -35.90 1.08
C LEU A 91 28.19 -34.86 0.45
N ALA A 92 28.60 -34.13 -0.60
CA ALA A 92 27.80 -33.05 -1.17
C ALA A 92 26.43 -33.51 -1.67
N GLU A 93 26.30 -34.75 -2.16
CA GLU A 93 25.01 -35.26 -2.65
C GLU A 93 23.95 -35.32 -1.55
N SER A 94 24.31 -35.73 -0.32
CA SER A 94 23.34 -35.81 0.78
C SER A 94 22.85 -34.42 1.21
N TYR A 95 23.74 -33.42 1.23
CA TYR A 95 23.37 -32.04 1.50
C TYR A 95 22.50 -31.44 0.39
N ILE A 96 22.85 -31.67 -0.87
CA ILE A 96 22.03 -31.22 -2.01
C ILE A 96 20.61 -31.81 -1.92
N ARG A 97 20.48 -33.12 -1.65
CA ARG A 97 19.17 -33.77 -1.53
C ARG A 97 18.36 -33.29 -0.33
N GLY A 98 19.02 -33.04 0.80
CA GLY A 98 18.34 -32.53 1.99
C GLY A 98 17.86 -31.09 1.82
N VAL A 99 18.72 -30.19 1.32
CA VAL A 99 18.32 -28.80 1.01
C VAL A 99 17.25 -28.76 -0.09
N TYR A 100 17.34 -29.63 -1.10
CA TYR A 100 16.29 -29.79 -2.12
C TYR A 100 14.94 -30.17 -1.51
N THR A 101 14.91 -31.07 -0.54
CA THR A 101 13.67 -31.51 0.12
C THR A 101 12.99 -30.34 0.84
N ILE A 102 13.77 -29.55 1.58
CA ILE A 102 13.28 -28.34 2.27
C ILE A 102 12.81 -27.31 1.22
N ALA A 103 13.59 -27.10 0.16
CA ALA A 103 13.21 -26.20 -0.94
C ALA A 103 11.90 -26.62 -1.59
N LYS A 104 11.71 -27.91 -1.88
CA LYS A 104 10.48 -28.43 -2.51
C LYS A 104 9.26 -28.23 -1.62
N GLN A 105 9.41 -28.39 -0.31
CA GLN A 105 8.33 -28.18 0.65
C GLN A 105 7.94 -26.70 0.81
N ARG A 106 8.90 -25.78 0.75
CA ARG A 106 8.68 -24.34 1.00
C ARG A 106 8.42 -23.52 -0.27
N LEU A 107 9.08 -23.87 -1.37
CA LEU A 107 9.06 -23.13 -2.63
C LEU A 107 8.23 -23.85 -3.72
N GLY A 108 7.73 -25.05 -3.42
CA GLY A 108 6.74 -25.76 -4.22
C GLY A 108 7.25 -26.24 -5.58
N ASP A 109 6.39 -26.17 -6.59
CA ASP A 109 6.64 -26.75 -7.91
C ASP A 109 7.77 -26.06 -8.70
N ARG A 110 8.24 -24.90 -8.24
CA ARG A 110 9.35 -24.14 -8.85
C ARG A 110 10.71 -24.80 -8.70
N VAL A 111 10.85 -25.80 -7.82
CA VAL A 111 12.13 -26.46 -7.54
C VAL A 111 12.32 -27.67 -8.46
N TYR A 112 13.35 -27.63 -9.30
CA TYR A 112 13.69 -28.66 -10.28
C TYR A 112 15.03 -29.29 -9.95
N PHE A 113 15.02 -30.57 -9.56
CA PHE A 113 16.24 -31.34 -9.32
C PHE A 113 16.78 -31.89 -10.65
N TRP A 114 18.10 -31.85 -10.82
CA TRP A 114 18.77 -32.35 -12.01
C TRP A 114 20.06 -33.09 -11.65
N HIS A 115 20.47 -34.02 -12.52
CA HIS A 115 21.68 -34.81 -12.35
C HIS A 115 22.32 -35.10 -13.70
N GLU A 116 23.61 -34.76 -13.85
CA GLU A 116 24.32 -34.79 -15.13
C GLU A 116 24.20 -36.13 -15.88
N MET A 117 24.19 -37.27 -15.17
CA MET A 117 24.09 -38.60 -15.79
C MET A 117 22.66 -39.10 -16.13
N HIS A 118 21.59 -38.42 -15.70
CA HIS A 118 20.22 -38.99 -15.71
C HIS A 118 19.19 -38.22 -16.56
N GLU A 119 19.54 -37.10 -17.18
CA GLU A 119 18.64 -36.37 -18.09
C GLU A 119 18.91 -36.75 -19.54
N SER A 120 18.03 -37.58 -20.09
CA SER A 120 18.10 -38.12 -21.46
C SER A 120 17.34 -37.27 -22.48
N ASP A 121 17.42 -35.93 -22.40
CA ASP A 121 16.82 -35.03 -23.40
C ASP A 121 17.90 -34.47 -24.35
N PRO A 122 18.01 -34.97 -25.60
CA PRO A 122 18.95 -34.49 -26.59
C PRO A 122 18.66 -33.06 -27.12
N HIS A 123 17.59 -32.40 -26.64
CA HIS A 123 17.23 -31.03 -27.02
C HIS A 123 17.53 -29.97 -25.95
N ILE A 124 17.94 -30.36 -24.74
CA ILE A 124 18.34 -29.43 -23.67
C ILE A 124 19.87 -29.39 -23.60
N GLY A 125 20.47 -28.32 -24.12
CA GLY A 125 21.92 -28.17 -24.26
C GLY A 125 22.72 -27.88 -22.97
N HIS A 126 22.09 -27.97 -21.78
CA HIS A 126 22.74 -27.73 -20.48
C HIS A 126 21.99 -28.42 -19.33
N PHE A 127 22.71 -28.81 -18.29
CA PHE A 127 22.14 -29.42 -17.08
C PHE A 127 21.41 -28.37 -16.23
N GLY A 128 20.12 -28.60 -15.96
CA GLY A 128 19.23 -27.66 -15.26
C GLY A 128 18.67 -26.52 -16.14
N CYS A 129 17.90 -25.61 -15.53
CA CYS A 129 17.13 -24.55 -16.20
C CYS A 129 17.98 -23.37 -16.68
N TYR A 130 19.20 -23.19 -16.15
CA TYR A 130 20.08 -22.06 -16.46
C TYR A 130 21.46 -22.55 -16.95
N ASN A 131 22.09 -21.79 -17.85
CA ASN A 131 23.48 -22.04 -18.21
C ASN A 131 24.45 -21.41 -17.19
N TRP A 132 25.69 -21.92 -17.12
CA TRP A 132 26.69 -21.42 -16.16
C TRP A 132 27.01 -19.93 -16.31
N GLY A 133 26.91 -19.36 -17.51
CA GLY A 133 27.09 -17.93 -17.75
C GLY A 133 26.05 -17.07 -17.02
N GLU A 134 24.78 -17.50 -17.03
CA GLU A 134 23.68 -16.85 -16.31
C GLU A 134 23.89 -16.92 -14.79
N ILE A 135 24.30 -18.10 -14.29
CA ILE A 135 24.61 -18.31 -12.87
C ILE A 135 25.78 -17.42 -12.42
N HIS A 136 26.88 -17.36 -13.19
CA HIS A 136 28.02 -16.51 -12.87
C HIS A 136 27.69 -15.01 -12.97
N ALA A 137 26.86 -14.60 -13.93
CA ALA A 137 26.42 -13.22 -14.07
C ALA A 137 25.55 -12.77 -12.88
N ALA A 138 24.64 -13.62 -12.41
CA ALA A 138 23.84 -13.37 -11.21
C ALA A 138 24.73 -13.21 -9.98
N ARG A 139 25.74 -14.08 -9.82
CA ARG A 139 26.74 -14.00 -8.73
C ARG A 139 27.57 -12.72 -8.79
N LYS A 140 28.02 -12.30 -9.99
CA LYS A 140 28.84 -11.09 -10.17
C LYS A 140 28.08 -9.79 -9.89
N LYS A 141 26.77 -9.75 -10.14
CA LYS A 141 25.93 -8.59 -9.80
C LYS A 141 25.95 -8.31 -8.29
N ILE A 142 26.04 -9.34 -7.46
CA ILE A 142 25.98 -9.23 -5.99
C ILE A 142 27.28 -8.63 -5.43
N GLY A 143 28.45 -9.11 -5.87
CA GLY A 143 29.75 -8.60 -5.40
C GLY A 143 30.11 -7.18 -5.84
N LYS A 144 29.44 -6.63 -6.87
CA LYS A 144 29.65 -5.23 -7.30
C LYS A 144 28.99 -4.21 -6.34
N TYR A 145 27.90 -4.60 -5.68
CA TYR A 145 27.22 -3.75 -4.70
C TYR A 145 27.99 -3.59 -3.39
N GLU A 146 28.86 -4.55 -3.04
CA GLU A 146 29.70 -4.49 -1.82
C GLU A 146 30.76 -3.38 -1.90
N GLN A 147 31.42 -3.21 -3.06
CA GLN A 147 32.44 -2.17 -3.25
C GLN A 147 31.84 -0.76 -3.28
N GLU A 148 30.65 -0.62 -3.88
CA GLU A 148 29.95 0.67 -4.00
C GLU A 148 29.35 1.13 -2.65
N ALA A 149 29.01 0.21 -1.74
CA ALA A 149 28.51 0.52 -0.41
C ALA A 149 29.61 1.01 0.56
N GLU A 150 30.78 0.36 0.54
CA GLU A 150 31.91 0.74 1.41
C GLU A 150 32.58 2.08 1.02
N GLU A 151 32.52 2.47 -0.26
CA GLU A 151 32.96 3.82 -0.70
C GLU A 151 32.00 4.90 -0.22
N TRP A 152 30.69 4.62 -0.24
CA TRP A 152 29.66 5.57 0.17
C TRP A 152 29.65 5.83 1.68
N GLU A 153 29.79 4.80 2.52
CA GLU A 153 29.87 4.96 3.99
C GLU A 153 31.09 5.80 4.41
N ARG A 154 32.19 5.69 3.67
CA ARG A 154 33.38 6.53 3.88
C ARG A 154 33.15 7.99 3.48
N GLU A 155 32.40 8.25 2.41
CA GLU A 155 32.04 9.62 2.02
C GLU A 155 31.04 10.25 2.99
N GLU A 156 30.04 9.48 3.45
CA GLU A 156 29.02 9.95 4.40
C GLU A 156 29.61 10.32 5.76
N THR A 157 30.54 9.51 6.29
CA THR A 157 31.25 9.81 7.55
C THR A 157 32.08 11.10 7.42
N LYS A 158 32.69 11.32 6.26
CA LYS A 158 33.51 12.51 5.99
C LYS A 158 32.66 13.78 5.88
N MET A 159 31.45 13.67 5.33
CA MET A 159 30.48 14.77 5.25
C MET A 159 29.87 15.11 6.61
N GLN A 160 29.71 14.13 7.51
CA GLN A 160 29.19 14.35 8.87
C GLN A 160 30.22 15.05 9.77
N ASP A 161 31.50 14.67 9.70
CA ASP A 161 32.58 15.32 10.44
C ASP A 161 32.81 16.79 10.02
N GLU A 162 32.59 17.12 8.74
CA GLU A 162 32.68 18.50 8.23
C GLU A 162 31.49 19.38 8.69
N VAL A 163 30.34 18.78 9.02
CA VAL A 163 29.16 19.48 9.53
C VAL A 163 29.26 19.70 11.06
N GLN A 164 29.91 18.80 11.79
CA GLN A 164 30.03 18.87 13.26
C GLN A 164 31.01 19.95 13.77
N GLN A 165 31.92 20.46 12.93
CA GLN A 165 32.87 21.52 13.32
C GLN A 165 32.32 22.95 13.18
N GLY A 166 31.05 23.12 12.78
CA GLY A 166 30.46 24.42 12.45
C GLY A 166 29.46 25.02 13.44
N ASP A 167 29.04 24.32 14.50
CA ASP A 167 27.92 24.79 15.34
C ASP A 167 28.14 24.51 16.84
N ASP A 168 28.69 25.50 17.54
CA ASP A 168 28.66 25.59 19.00
C ASP A 168 27.41 26.40 19.41
N GLY A 169 26.30 25.70 19.63
CA GLY A 169 25.03 26.28 20.01
C GLY A 169 24.03 25.23 20.48
N THR A 170 23.98 25.00 21.78
CA THR A 170 23.10 24.01 22.44
C THR A 170 21.64 24.07 21.99
N ASP A 171 21.19 22.96 21.42
CA ASP A 171 19.87 22.70 20.86
C ASP A 171 18.79 22.45 21.94
N LYS A 172 17.65 23.12 21.78
CA LYS A 172 16.35 22.72 22.32
C LYS A 172 15.31 22.98 21.23
N MET A 173 15.16 22.05 20.29
CA MET A 173 14.06 22.06 19.33
C MET A 173 12.71 22.03 20.07
N ALA A 174 12.00 23.16 20.02
CA ALA A 174 10.66 23.32 20.56
C ALA A 174 9.60 22.81 19.57
N ASP A 175 8.49 22.29 20.09
CA ASP A 175 7.29 21.93 19.33
C ASP A 175 6.82 23.12 18.48
N VAL A 176 6.60 22.91 17.17
CA VAL A 176 6.10 23.96 16.26
C VAL A 176 4.58 23.87 16.17
N PRO A 177 3.82 24.86 16.68
CA PRO A 177 2.38 24.91 16.48
C PRO A 177 2.10 25.16 14.99
N ALA A 178 1.49 24.19 14.31
CA ALA A 178 1.19 24.29 12.87
C ALA A 178 -0.28 24.70 12.60
N SER A 179 -1.21 24.32 13.47
CA SER A 179 -2.62 24.72 13.32
C SER A 179 -2.87 26.16 13.79
N ARG A 180 -3.56 26.98 12.97
CA ARG A 180 -4.06 28.31 13.37
C ARG A 180 -4.92 28.28 14.64
N ASP A 181 -5.61 27.16 14.85
CA ASP A 181 -6.52 26.95 15.98
C ASP A 181 -5.92 26.05 17.07
N GLY A 182 -4.63 25.67 16.92
CA GLY A 182 -3.92 24.85 17.89
C GLY A 182 -4.43 23.42 18.02
N LEU A 183 -5.19 22.90 17.04
CA LEU A 183 -5.83 21.55 17.09
C LEU A 183 -4.82 20.40 16.93
N TYR A 184 -3.70 20.64 16.27
CA TYR A 184 -2.63 19.66 16.08
C TYR A 184 -1.26 20.32 16.13
N THR A 185 -0.25 19.51 16.42
CA THR A 185 1.17 19.84 16.28
C THR A 185 1.84 18.89 15.30
N ILE A 186 2.91 19.33 14.66
CA ILE A 186 3.75 18.49 13.80
C ILE A 186 5.00 18.12 14.59
N LYS A 187 5.18 16.84 14.89
CA LYS A 187 6.31 16.35 15.68
C LYS A 187 6.88 15.04 15.12
N PRO A 188 8.13 14.67 15.49
CA PRO A 188 8.69 13.38 15.11
C PRO A 188 7.86 12.21 15.66
N ILE A 189 7.64 11.19 14.83
CA ILE A 189 6.99 9.94 15.14
C ILE A 189 7.96 8.81 14.80
N THR A 190 8.22 7.95 15.78
CA THR A 190 9.18 6.85 15.66
C THR A 190 8.89 6.01 14.41
N GLY A 191 9.88 5.92 13.51
CA GLY A 191 9.78 5.14 12.28
C GLY A 191 8.92 5.75 11.16
N LYS A 192 8.35 6.95 11.33
CA LYS A 192 7.49 7.61 10.33
C LYS A 192 7.93 9.03 9.94
N GLY A 193 9.01 9.53 10.51
CA GLY A 193 9.45 10.91 10.26
C GLY A 193 8.58 11.90 11.04
N LEU A 194 8.11 12.97 10.40
CA LEU A 194 7.18 13.92 11.03
C LEU A 194 5.73 13.46 10.87
N GLY A 195 4.87 13.81 11.82
CA GLY A 195 3.46 13.49 11.76
C GLY A 195 2.59 14.48 12.51
N PHE A 196 1.31 14.54 12.15
CA PHE A 196 0.30 15.33 12.84
C PHE A 196 -0.15 14.60 14.10
N VAL A 197 -0.15 15.29 15.24
CA VAL A 197 -0.66 14.76 16.50
C VAL A 197 -1.65 15.75 17.11
N ALA A 198 -2.83 15.24 17.47
CA ALA A 198 -3.87 16.04 18.10
C ALA A 198 -3.40 16.58 19.45
N THR A 199 -3.60 17.88 19.70
CA THR A 199 -3.25 18.53 20.98
C THR A 199 -4.39 18.47 22.00
N SER A 200 -5.60 18.21 21.52
CA SER A 200 -6.84 18.14 22.27
C SER A 200 -7.81 17.22 21.55
N LYS A 201 -8.95 16.89 22.17
CA LYS A 201 -9.98 16.10 21.50
C LYS A 201 -10.53 16.87 20.29
N ILE A 202 -10.52 16.23 19.12
CA ILE A 202 -11.08 16.77 17.88
C ILE A 202 -12.34 15.98 17.53
N SER A 203 -13.47 16.67 17.42
CA SER A 203 -14.75 16.03 17.08
C SER A 203 -14.84 15.63 15.61
N LYS A 204 -15.56 14.55 15.33
CA LYS A 204 -15.94 14.12 13.98
C LYS A 204 -16.50 15.29 13.14
N GLY A 205 -16.05 15.37 11.88
CA GLY A 205 -16.47 16.38 10.91
C GLY A 205 -15.71 17.71 10.98
N THR A 206 -14.82 17.89 11.96
CA THR A 206 -13.99 19.10 12.08
C THR A 206 -13.03 19.21 10.91
N ARG A 207 -13.02 20.37 10.24
CA ARG A 207 -11.96 20.73 9.27
C ARG A 207 -10.72 21.15 10.03
N ILE A 208 -9.66 20.38 9.94
CA ILE A 208 -8.40 20.65 10.66
C ILE A 208 -7.38 21.39 9.81
N LEU A 209 -7.43 21.23 8.49
CA LEU A 209 -6.48 21.86 7.55
C LEU A 209 -7.23 22.45 6.36
N LEU A 210 -6.78 23.63 5.95
CA LEU A 210 -7.15 24.33 4.72
C LEU A 210 -5.87 24.90 4.11
N GLU A 211 -5.36 24.26 3.05
CA GLU A 211 -4.02 24.54 2.52
C GLU A 211 -4.05 24.83 1.02
N VAL A 212 -3.37 25.89 0.60
CA VAL A 212 -3.11 26.17 -0.82
C VAL A 212 -1.96 25.29 -1.33
N PRO A 213 -2.00 24.82 -2.58
CA PRO A 213 -0.88 24.07 -3.14
C PRO A 213 0.34 25.00 -3.27
N LEU A 214 1.52 24.47 -2.92
CA LEU A 214 2.79 25.13 -3.21
C LEU A 214 2.97 25.34 -4.72
N PHE A 215 2.60 24.31 -5.49
CA PHE A 215 2.38 24.37 -6.94
C PHE A 215 1.51 23.17 -7.37
N LYS A 216 0.97 23.25 -8.58
CA LYS A 216 0.17 22.19 -9.22
C LYS A 216 0.97 21.55 -10.35
N MET A 217 0.70 20.28 -10.61
CA MET A 217 1.30 19.50 -11.69
C MET A 217 0.21 18.78 -12.48
N PRO A 218 0.32 18.74 -13.82
CA PRO A 218 -0.59 17.95 -14.63
C PRO A 218 -0.44 16.46 -14.32
N GLY A 219 -1.56 15.74 -14.32
CA GLY A 219 -1.59 14.32 -13.97
C GLY A 219 -0.90 13.36 -14.92
N SER A 220 -0.77 13.77 -16.18
CA SER A 220 -0.10 13.03 -17.24
C SER A 220 1.08 13.84 -17.74
N ALA A 221 2.28 13.51 -17.28
CA ALA A 221 3.47 13.85 -18.04
C ALA A 221 3.59 12.89 -19.23
N GLU A 222 3.94 13.41 -20.39
CA GLU A 222 4.17 12.60 -21.60
C GLU A 222 5.32 11.60 -21.37
N ASP A 223 6.30 12.00 -20.55
CA ASP A 223 7.45 11.20 -20.16
C ASP A 223 8.09 11.75 -18.87
N ILE A 224 9.08 11.03 -18.32
CA ILE A 224 9.78 11.42 -17.09
C ILE A 224 10.56 12.74 -17.27
N GLY A 225 11.19 12.95 -18.42
CA GLY A 225 12.01 14.13 -18.69
C GLY A 225 11.19 15.42 -18.74
N SER A 226 10.02 15.39 -19.38
CA SER A 226 9.09 16.54 -19.36
C SER A 226 8.57 16.85 -17.95
N ALA A 227 8.32 15.82 -17.13
CA ALA A 227 7.98 16.01 -15.72
C ALA A 227 9.12 16.68 -14.93
N GLU A 228 10.37 16.22 -15.12
CA GLU A 228 11.54 16.81 -14.46
C GLU A 228 11.73 18.28 -14.82
N ILE A 229 11.62 18.64 -16.10
CA ILE A 229 11.74 20.04 -16.55
C ILE A 229 10.68 20.91 -15.88
N THR A 230 9.43 20.44 -15.86
CA THR A 230 8.30 21.16 -15.27
C THR A 230 8.52 21.37 -13.77
N VAL A 231 8.85 20.31 -13.04
CA VAL A 231 9.11 20.36 -11.59
C VAL A 231 10.27 21.30 -11.26
N LEU A 232 11.38 21.23 -12.01
CA LEU A 232 12.52 22.10 -11.79
C LEU A 232 12.18 23.57 -12.03
N ARG A 233 11.32 23.87 -13.01
CA ARG A 233 10.82 25.22 -13.26
C ARG A 233 9.99 25.73 -12.09
N GLU A 234 9.03 24.92 -11.62
CA GLU A 234 8.18 25.31 -10.48
C GLU A 234 9.02 25.51 -9.21
N VAL A 235 9.94 24.60 -8.89
CA VAL A 235 10.79 24.75 -7.69
C VAL A 235 11.72 25.97 -7.78
N ARG A 236 12.20 26.33 -8.99
CA ARG A 236 13.00 27.55 -9.19
C ARG A 236 12.20 28.84 -9.01
N SER A 237 10.89 28.83 -9.24
CA SER A 237 10.03 30.02 -9.08
C SER A 237 9.66 30.27 -7.61
N LEU A 238 9.83 29.27 -6.73
CA LEU A 238 9.59 29.38 -5.30
C LEU A 238 10.59 30.33 -4.61
N THR A 239 10.12 30.95 -3.51
CA THR A 239 10.99 31.69 -2.59
C THR A 239 12.02 30.77 -1.91
N LYS A 240 13.08 31.34 -1.33
CA LYS A 240 14.11 30.55 -0.62
C LYS A 240 13.55 29.76 0.56
N ASP A 241 12.57 30.31 1.28
CA ASP A 241 11.92 29.62 2.39
C ASP A 241 11.08 28.44 1.90
N GLN A 242 10.32 28.65 0.82
CA GLN A 242 9.55 27.58 0.18
C GLN A 242 10.45 26.49 -0.41
N GLN A 243 11.59 26.83 -1.01
CA GLN A 243 12.58 25.85 -1.47
C GLN A 243 13.11 25.02 -0.30
N ARG A 244 13.47 25.67 0.82
CA ARG A 244 13.92 24.96 2.03
C ARG A 244 12.85 24.02 2.56
N ALA A 245 11.60 24.48 2.64
CA ALA A 245 10.48 23.64 3.09
C ALA A 245 10.22 22.46 2.13
N PHE A 246 10.30 22.70 0.82
CA PHE A 246 10.19 21.67 -0.23
C PHE A 246 11.26 20.59 -0.07
N PHE A 247 12.53 20.97 0.08
CA PHE A 247 13.64 20.01 0.24
C PHE A 247 13.62 19.30 1.60
N GLY A 248 12.84 19.78 2.57
CA GLY A 248 12.57 19.08 3.81
C GLY A 248 11.46 18.02 3.72
N LEU A 249 10.76 17.89 2.58
CA LEU A 249 9.76 16.83 2.37
C LEU A 249 10.42 15.48 2.10
N GLN A 250 9.67 14.39 2.32
CA GLN A 250 10.20 13.03 2.18
C GLN A 250 10.49 12.69 0.72
N ASN A 251 11.63 12.04 0.42
CA ASN A 251 11.87 11.42 -0.88
C ASN A 251 11.93 9.90 -0.73
N SER A 252 10.84 9.21 -1.07
CA SER A 252 10.77 7.74 -0.99
C SER A 252 11.40 7.04 -2.20
N LYS A 253 11.79 7.78 -3.25
CA LYS A 253 12.21 7.19 -4.52
C LYS A 253 13.72 6.97 -4.65
N GLY A 254 14.50 7.38 -3.65
CA GLY A 254 15.96 7.23 -3.65
C GLY A 254 16.60 7.79 -4.92
N ARG A 255 17.50 7.03 -5.54
CA ARG A 255 18.22 7.40 -6.77
C ARG A 255 17.48 7.08 -8.08
N LYS A 256 16.23 6.58 -8.01
CA LYS A 256 15.48 6.18 -9.22
C LYS A 256 15.11 7.37 -10.10
N TYR A 257 14.95 8.55 -9.51
CA TYR A 257 14.64 9.81 -10.19
C TYR A 257 15.57 10.90 -9.68
N ASN A 258 15.62 12.03 -10.38
CA ASN A 258 16.16 13.26 -9.80
C ASN A 258 15.51 13.54 -8.43
N PRO A 259 16.26 13.93 -7.38
CA PRO A 259 15.73 14.20 -6.05
C PRO A 259 14.50 15.12 -6.02
N VAL A 260 14.46 16.15 -6.88
CA VAL A 260 13.34 17.10 -6.95
C VAL A 260 12.07 16.39 -7.44
N LEU A 261 12.17 15.59 -8.50
CA LEU A 261 11.04 14.80 -8.99
C LEU A 261 10.66 13.69 -7.99
N GLY A 262 11.63 13.06 -7.34
CA GLY A 262 11.40 12.06 -6.30
C GLY A 262 10.53 12.60 -5.15
N ILE A 263 10.87 13.78 -4.62
CA ILE A 263 10.07 14.49 -3.60
C ILE A 263 8.64 14.73 -4.12
N VAL A 264 8.50 15.23 -5.34
CA VAL A 264 7.18 15.51 -5.91
C VAL A 264 6.33 14.24 -6.03
N ILE A 265 6.86 13.15 -6.59
CA ILE A 265 6.12 11.88 -6.74
C ILE A 265 5.75 11.30 -5.37
N THR A 266 6.59 11.47 -4.34
CA THR A 266 6.32 10.95 -3.00
C THR A 266 5.18 11.69 -2.29
N ASN A 267 5.02 13.01 -2.53
CA ASN A 267 4.22 13.87 -1.66
C ASN A 267 2.97 14.48 -2.32
N MET A 268 2.81 14.29 -3.63
CA MET A 268 1.70 14.87 -4.38
C MET A 268 0.34 14.29 -3.96
N LEU A 269 -0.65 15.17 -3.84
CA LEU A 269 -2.04 14.81 -3.53
C LEU A 269 -2.97 15.19 -4.70
N PRO A 270 -4.04 14.41 -4.96
CA PRO A 270 -4.94 14.64 -6.09
C PRO A 270 -5.76 15.94 -5.96
N LEU A 271 -5.98 16.62 -7.09
CA LEU A 271 -6.81 17.83 -7.19
C LEU A 271 -8.19 17.49 -7.76
N GLY A 272 -9.00 16.82 -6.94
CA GLY A 272 -10.38 16.47 -7.29
C GLY A 272 -10.46 15.21 -8.14
N GLU A 273 -11.25 15.25 -9.22
CA GLU A 273 -11.37 14.13 -10.19
C GLU A 273 -10.45 14.27 -11.38
N SER A 274 -9.75 15.41 -11.50
CA SER A 274 -8.71 15.54 -12.49
C SER A 274 -7.57 14.59 -12.16
N ASN A 275 -6.78 14.21 -13.16
CA ASN A 275 -5.53 13.49 -12.90
C ASN A 275 -4.48 14.42 -12.27
N ASP A 276 -4.73 15.74 -12.21
CA ASP A 276 -3.77 16.72 -11.72
C ASP A 276 -3.51 16.55 -10.23
N GLY A 277 -2.29 16.91 -9.83
CA GLY A 277 -1.84 16.82 -8.46
C GLY A 277 -1.32 18.15 -7.93
N GLY A 278 -1.44 18.35 -6.63
CA GLY A 278 -0.86 19.48 -5.92
C GLY A 278 0.18 19.01 -4.93
N LEU A 279 1.23 19.81 -4.74
CA LEU A 279 2.17 19.62 -3.65
C LEU A 279 1.79 20.55 -2.49
N PHE A 280 1.75 20.03 -1.27
CA PHE A 280 1.28 20.73 -0.08
C PHE A 280 2.31 20.53 1.04
N LEU A 281 2.77 21.59 1.69
CA LEU A 281 3.89 21.48 2.64
C LEU A 281 3.45 20.84 3.97
N GLU A 282 2.27 21.22 4.47
CA GLU A 282 1.73 20.72 5.73
C GLU A 282 1.05 19.36 5.53
N ALA A 283 0.15 19.24 4.56
CA ALA A 283 -0.59 18.00 4.33
C ALA A 283 0.32 16.80 4.00
N SER A 284 1.48 17.03 3.37
CA SER A 284 2.47 15.98 3.11
C SER A 284 3.18 15.46 4.37
N ARG A 285 2.95 16.07 5.55
CA ARG A 285 3.39 15.53 6.85
C ARG A 285 2.36 14.61 7.50
N ILE A 286 1.16 14.46 6.94
CA ILE A 286 0.14 13.57 7.51
C ILE A 286 0.45 12.14 7.09
N ASN A 287 0.72 11.26 8.05
CA ASN A 287 1.12 9.88 7.80
C ASN A 287 -0.04 8.98 7.35
N HIS A 288 0.33 7.80 6.85
CA HIS A 288 -0.61 6.78 6.41
C HIS A 288 -1.19 5.91 7.54
N SER A 289 -2.48 5.58 7.43
CA SER A 289 -3.10 4.39 8.02
C SER A 289 -4.03 3.73 7.00
N CYS A 290 -4.09 2.38 6.98
CA CYS A 290 -5.08 1.66 6.16
C CYS A 290 -6.50 1.82 6.73
N GLN A 291 -6.63 2.23 7.99
CA GLN A 291 -7.88 2.63 8.62
C GLN A 291 -7.70 4.07 9.13
N PRO A 292 -7.79 5.07 8.24
CA PRO A 292 -7.46 6.45 8.60
C PRO A 292 -8.51 7.06 9.54
N ASN A 293 -8.14 8.14 10.22
CA ASN A 293 -9.05 8.93 11.06
C ASN A 293 -9.29 10.34 10.49
N ALA A 294 -8.63 10.71 9.40
CA ALA A 294 -8.88 11.91 8.62
C ALA A 294 -8.92 11.60 7.12
N GLN A 295 -9.53 12.49 6.34
CA GLN A 295 -9.56 12.42 4.88
C GLN A 295 -9.24 13.79 4.28
N HIS A 296 -8.42 13.78 3.24
CA HIS A 296 -8.19 14.96 2.42
C HIS A 296 -9.19 15.03 1.26
N THR A 297 -9.64 16.23 0.91
CA THR A 297 -10.46 16.51 -0.27
C THR A 297 -10.06 17.83 -0.90
N TRP A 298 -10.01 17.88 -2.22
CA TRP A 298 -9.88 19.14 -2.95
C TRP A 298 -11.22 19.88 -2.98
N ASN A 299 -11.21 21.17 -2.66
CA ASN A 299 -12.35 22.06 -2.83
C ASN A 299 -12.03 23.03 -3.99
N ASP A 300 -12.72 22.83 -5.12
CA ASP A 300 -12.51 23.62 -6.34
C ASP A 300 -12.86 25.10 -6.17
N ASP A 301 -13.97 25.41 -5.51
CA ASP A 301 -14.43 26.79 -5.28
C ASP A 301 -13.44 27.58 -4.43
N LEU A 302 -12.82 26.93 -3.45
CA LEU A 302 -11.78 27.53 -2.63
C LEU A 302 -10.41 27.47 -3.29
N SER A 303 -10.16 26.53 -4.21
CA SER A 303 -8.83 26.14 -4.68
C SER A 303 -7.87 25.76 -3.54
N HIS A 304 -8.38 25.00 -2.56
CA HIS A 304 -7.61 24.50 -1.42
C HIS A 304 -7.78 23.00 -1.22
N LEU A 305 -6.73 22.37 -0.69
CA LEU A 305 -6.85 21.08 -0.04
C LEU A 305 -7.50 21.29 1.34
N THR A 306 -8.47 20.46 1.65
CA THR A 306 -9.11 20.43 2.96
C THR A 306 -8.87 19.08 3.61
N VAL A 307 -8.67 19.04 4.93
CA VAL A 307 -8.60 17.78 5.68
C VAL A 307 -9.65 17.81 6.78
N HIS A 308 -10.52 16.79 6.81
CA HIS A 308 -11.57 16.63 7.80
C HIS A 308 -11.40 15.35 8.60
N VAL A 309 -11.78 15.41 9.87
CA VAL A 309 -11.73 14.27 10.80
C VAL A 309 -12.95 13.37 10.61
N LEU A 310 -12.74 12.06 10.46
CA LEU A 310 -13.76 11.05 10.14
C LEU A 310 -14.51 10.53 11.38
N ARG A 311 -13.85 10.57 12.53
CA ARG A 311 -14.28 10.07 13.84
C ARG A 311 -13.55 10.85 14.92
N ASP A 312 -14.10 10.92 16.13
CA ASP A 312 -13.44 11.62 17.24
C ASP A 312 -11.99 11.15 17.40
N ILE A 313 -11.07 12.10 17.55
CA ILE A 313 -9.64 11.86 17.81
C ILE A 313 -9.33 12.42 19.17
N GLU A 314 -8.83 11.59 20.08
CA GLU A 314 -8.43 12.02 21.42
C GLU A 314 -7.08 12.75 21.38
N ALA A 315 -6.78 13.51 22.43
CA ALA A 315 -5.47 14.18 22.56
C ALA A 315 -4.32 13.16 22.47
N ASP A 316 -3.19 13.60 21.93
CA ASP A 316 -1.97 12.80 21.71
C ASP A 316 -2.08 11.65 20.70
N CYS A 317 -3.24 11.45 20.06
CA CYS A 317 -3.37 10.52 18.94
C CYS A 317 -2.84 11.11 17.63
N GLU A 318 -2.19 10.26 16.84
CA GLU A 318 -1.73 10.60 15.48
C GLU A 318 -2.92 10.78 14.53
N ILE A 319 -2.90 11.83 13.74
CA ILE A 319 -3.85 12.09 12.66
C ILE A 319 -3.28 11.47 11.38
N THR A 320 -4.08 10.64 10.71
CA THR A 320 -3.64 9.83 9.55
C THR A 320 -4.65 9.88 8.41
N ILE A 321 -4.15 9.80 7.18
CA ILE A 321 -4.93 9.67 5.94
C ILE A 321 -4.61 8.36 5.23
N SER A 322 -5.40 7.96 4.23
CA SER A 322 -5.03 6.87 3.33
C SER A 322 -4.14 7.41 2.20
N TYR A 323 -3.02 6.73 1.93
CA TYR A 323 -2.19 6.95 0.74
C TYR A 323 -2.60 6.02 -0.40
N ILE A 324 -3.50 5.08 -0.12
CA ILE A 324 -4.02 4.14 -1.09
C ILE A 324 -5.29 4.76 -1.65
N SER A 325 -5.27 5.11 -2.93
CA SER A 325 -6.42 5.60 -3.68
C SER A 325 -7.36 4.45 -4.07
N GLY A 326 -8.67 4.70 -4.05
CA GLY A 326 -9.68 3.74 -4.50
C GLY A 326 -10.10 2.74 -3.42
N VAL A 327 -10.54 1.55 -3.84
CA VAL A 327 -10.98 0.51 -2.89
C VAL A 327 -9.77 -0.12 -2.22
N SER A 328 -9.79 -0.20 -0.89
CA SER A 328 -8.68 -0.76 -0.11
C SER A 328 -8.48 -2.24 -0.47
N PRO A 329 -7.33 -2.63 -1.04
CA PRO A 329 -7.06 -4.02 -1.37
C PRO A 329 -6.72 -4.83 -0.10
N GLY A 330 -6.55 -6.14 -0.23
CA GLY A 330 -6.11 -7.01 0.87
C GLY A 330 -4.71 -6.67 1.40
N PHE A 331 -4.34 -7.19 2.58
CA PHE A 331 -3.12 -6.85 3.31
C PHE A 331 -1.86 -6.91 2.44
N VAL A 332 -1.68 -8.01 1.69
CA VAL A 332 -0.49 -8.20 0.85
C VAL A 332 -0.33 -7.09 -0.19
N GLU A 333 -1.44 -6.71 -0.83
CA GLU A 333 -1.46 -5.67 -1.86
C GLU A 333 -1.27 -4.28 -1.26
N ARG A 334 -1.90 -3.97 -0.11
CA ARG A 334 -1.65 -2.71 0.62
C ARG A 334 -0.17 -2.56 0.95
N GLN A 335 0.44 -3.59 1.53
CA GLN A 335 1.85 -3.59 1.91
C GLN A 335 2.78 -3.45 0.70
N ARG A 336 2.49 -4.19 -0.38
CA ARG A 336 3.24 -4.08 -1.64
C ARG A 336 3.14 -2.68 -2.24
N HIS A 337 1.94 -2.11 -2.28
CA HIS A 337 1.73 -0.75 -2.79
C HIS A 337 2.52 0.27 -1.97
N LEU A 338 2.38 0.24 -0.65
CA LEU A 338 3.05 1.18 0.25
C LEU A 338 4.57 1.04 0.20
N MET A 339 5.10 -0.19 0.11
CA MET A 339 6.53 -0.41 -0.07
C MET A 339 7.02 0.14 -1.41
N ASN A 340 6.32 -0.13 -2.52
CA ASN A 340 6.75 0.29 -3.84
C ASN A 340 6.61 1.81 -4.06
N ALA A 341 5.56 2.43 -3.51
CA ALA A 341 5.26 3.84 -3.71
C ALA A 341 5.89 4.73 -2.64
N PHE A 342 5.98 4.27 -1.39
CA PHE A 342 6.37 5.09 -0.25
C PHE A 342 7.52 4.51 0.58
N SER A 343 8.04 3.34 0.23
CA SER A 343 9.22 2.71 0.85
C SER A 343 9.08 2.47 2.35
N PHE A 344 7.89 2.10 2.82
CA PHE A 344 7.65 1.70 4.21
C PHE A 344 6.68 0.52 4.33
N THR A 345 6.72 -0.16 5.47
CA THR A 345 5.77 -1.23 5.86
C THR A 345 4.74 -0.67 6.82
N CYS A 346 3.45 -0.84 6.54
CA CYS A 346 2.39 -0.31 7.41
C CYS A 346 2.14 -1.22 8.61
N ILE A 347 2.10 -0.63 9.81
CA ILE A 347 1.84 -1.33 11.08
C ILE A 347 0.58 -0.80 11.79
N CYS A 348 -0.36 -0.20 11.05
CA CYS A 348 -1.61 0.33 11.61
C CYS A 348 -2.49 -0.78 12.21
N GLU A 349 -3.56 -0.38 12.92
CA GLU A 349 -4.52 -1.28 13.57
C GLU A 349 -4.98 -2.43 12.66
N LEU A 350 -5.34 -2.12 11.41
CA LEU A 350 -5.78 -3.11 10.42
C LEU A 350 -4.66 -4.07 10.00
N CYS A 351 -3.46 -3.55 9.77
CA CYS A 351 -2.30 -4.35 9.33
C CYS A 351 -1.68 -5.18 10.47
N SER A 352 -1.91 -4.78 11.71
CA SER A 352 -1.42 -5.44 12.92
C SER A 352 -2.41 -6.45 13.50
N LEU A 353 -3.60 -6.62 12.89
CA LEU A 353 -4.56 -7.65 13.27
C LEU A 353 -3.93 -9.06 13.28
N PRO A 354 -4.35 -9.96 14.19
CA PRO A 354 -3.98 -11.38 14.14
C PRO A 354 -4.34 -12.02 12.78
N LEU A 355 -3.59 -13.04 12.37
CA LEU A 355 -3.71 -13.64 11.02
C LEU A 355 -5.14 -13.99 10.61
N LEU A 356 -5.91 -14.64 11.48
CA LEU A 356 -7.30 -15.03 11.17
C LEU A 356 -8.22 -13.81 11.04
N ALA A 357 -8.12 -12.85 11.96
CA ALA A 357 -8.92 -11.62 11.90
C ALA A 357 -8.59 -10.78 10.67
N ARG A 358 -7.30 -10.72 10.30
CA ARG A 358 -6.81 -10.07 9.10
C ARG A 358 -7.33 -10.74 7.83
N ALA A 359 -7.33 -12.07 7.78
CA ALA A 359 -7.89 -12.81 6.65
C ALA A 359 -9.40 -12.57 6.48
N SER A 360 -10.15 -12.50 7.59
CA SER A 360 -11.58 -12.14 7.55
C SER A 360 -11.81 -10.71 7.08
N SER A 361 -10.98 -9.76 7.51
CA SER A 361 -11.00 -8.37 7.04
C SER A 361 -10.68 -8.28 5.54
N ASP A 362 -9.62 -8.93 5.08
CA ASP A 362 -9.25 -8.95 3.68
C ASP A 362 -10.35 -9.57 2.80
N TYR A 363 -11.03 -10.62 3.28
CA TYR A 363 -12.19 -11.19 2.58
C TYR A 363 -13.34 -10.17 2.43
N ARG A 364 -13.67 -9.42 3.49
CA ARG A 364 -14.69 -8.36 3.41
C ARG A 364 -14.27 -7.23 2.47
N LEU A 365 -13.01 -6.80 2.53
CA LEU A 365 -12.46 -5.78 1.63
C LEU A 365 -12.49 -6.20 0.16
N ASP A 366 -12.23 -7.48 -0.13
CA ASP A 366 -12.38 -8.05 -1.48
C ASP A 366 -13.84 -8.06 -1.94
N GLN A 367 -14.78 -8.40 -1.06
CA GLN A 367 -16.22 -8.31 -1.36
C GLN A 367 -16.66 -6.86 -1.61
N ILE A 368 -16.23 -5.91 -0.77
CA ILE A 368 -16.48 -4.47 -0.95
C ILE A 368 -16.00 -4.03 -2.32
N ARG A 369 -14.79 -4.43 -2.75
CA ARG A 369 -14.23 -4.09 -4.06
C ARG A 369 -15.08 -4.64 -5.21
N SER A 370 -15.38 -5.94 -5.18
CA SER A 370 -16.17 -6.58 -6.23
C SER A 370 -17.54 -5.91 -6.36
N ILE A 371 -18.21 -5.62 -5.25
CA ILE A 371 -19.54 -5.02 -5.28
C ILE A 371 -19.49 -3.56 -5.74
N ASP A 372 -18.51 -2.78 -5.29
CA ASP A 372 -18.39 -1.37 -5.67
C ASP A 372 -18.13 -1.17 -7.17
N GLU A 373 -17.35 -2.08 -7.78
CA GLU A 373 -17.13 -2.14 -9.22
C GLU A 373 -18.42 -2.53 -9.98
N ASP A 374 -19.15 -3.54 -9.51
CA ASP A 374 -20.33 -4.07 -10.20
C ASP A 374 -21.60 -3.21 -10.03
N ALA A 375 -21.84 -2.69 -8.81
CA ALA A 375 -23.11 -2.08 -8.42
C ALA A 375 -23.36 -0.70 -9.04
N THR A 376 -22.34 -0.11 -9.68
CA THR A 376 -22.42 1.20 -10.35
C THR A 376 -22.53 1.10 -11.86
N ASP A 377 -22.51 -0.11 -12.43
CA ASP A 377 -22.64 -0.28 -13.87
C ASP A 377 -24.03 0.22 -14.35
N PRO A 378 -24.08 1.26 -15.20
CA PRO A 378 -25.36 1.87 -15.61
C PRO A 378 -26.27 0.89 -16.35
N SER A 379 -25.70 -0.10 -17.05
CA SER A 379 -26.49 -1.09 -17.78
C SER A 379 -27.17 -2.07 -16.83
N GLN A 380 -26.46 -2.53 -15.78
CA GLN A 380 -27.02 -3.37 -14.73
C GLN A 380 -28.12 -2.64 -13.94
N VAL A 381 -27.90 -1.36 -13.59
CA VAL A 381 -28.91 -0.56 -12.90
C VAL A 381 -30.19 -0.41 -13.74
N LEU A 382 -30.04 -0.18 -15.05
CA LEU A 382 -31.16 -0.08 -15.98
C LEU A 382 -31.84 -1.41 -16.28
N GLU A 383 -31.15 -2.55 -16.17
CA GLU A 383 -31.74 -3.88 -16.41
C GLU A 383 -32.36 -4.46 -15.13
N ARG A 384 -31.68 -4.37 -13.99
CA ARG A 384 -32.00 -5.09 -12.74
C ARG A 384 -31.79 -4.22 -11.49
N PRO A 385 -32.65 -3.21 -11.24
CA PRO A 385 -32.39 -2.16 -10.25
C PRO A 385 -32.53 -2.71 -8.82
N ALA A 386 -33.47 -3.62 -8.59
CA ALA A 386 -33.64 -4.33 -7.32
C ALA A 386 -32.40 -5.15 -6.94
N LYS A 387 -31.78 -5.82 -7.93
CA LYS A 387 -30.53 -6.55 -7.71
C LYS A 387 -29.39 -5.58 -7.39
N SER A 388 -29.26 -4.49 -8.14
CA SER A 388 -28.25 -3.45 -7.87
C SER A 388 -28.45 -2.83 -6.49
N LEU A 389 -29.68 -2.54 -6.06
CA LEU A 389 -29.93 -2.01 -4.73
C LEU A 389 -29.59 -3.02 -3.63
N SER A 390 -29.93 -4.30 -3.81
CA SER A 390 -29.53 -5.37 -2.89
C SER A 390 -28.01 -5.52 -2.78
N GLN A 391 -27.28 -5.37 -3.89
CA GLN A 391 -25.81 -5.31 -3.88
C GLN A 391 -25.30 -4.11 -3.10
N VAL A 392 -25.86 -2.91 -3.33
CA VAL A 392 -25.50 -1.71 -2.55
C VAL A 392 -25.83 -1.88 -1.06
N HIS A 393 -26.95 -2.52 -0.71
CA HIS A 393 -27.26 -2.83 0.69
C HIS A 393 -26.17 -3.71 1.32
N ARG A 394 -25.77 -4.78 0.62
CA ARG A 394 -24.67 -5.64 1.09
C ARG A 394 -23.34 -4.89 1.21
N LEU A 395 -23.08 -3.95 0.30
CA LEU A 395 -21.91 -3.07 0.38
C LEU A 395 -21.94 -2.22 1.67
N PHE A 396 -23.09 -1.67 2.05
CA PHE A 396 -23.24 -0.93 3.30
C PHE A 396 -22.93 -1.78 4.52
N GLU A 397 -23.54 -2.96 4.63
CA GLU A 397 -23.30 -3.88 5.74
C GLU A 397 -21.80 -4.20 5.87
N LEU A 398 -21.14 -4.50 4.75
CA LEU A 398 -19.72 -4.79 4.73
C LEU A 398 -18.86 -3.59 5.15
N LEU A 399 -19.21 -2.38 4.72
CA LEU A 399 -18.50 -1.16 5.11
C LEU A 399 -18.64 -0.90 6.62
N GLU A 400 -19.82 -1.13 7.18
CA GLU A 400 -20.07 -1.01 8.63
C GLU A 400 -19.33 -2.09 9.43
N GLU A 401 -19.43 -3.36 9.01
CA GLU A 401 -18.71 -4.49 9.61
C GLU A 401 -17.19 -4.28 9.62
N GLU A 402 -16.65 -3.67 8.56
CA GLU A 402 -15.22 -3.37 8.43
C GLU A 402 -14.80 -2.06 9.11
N GLY A 403 -15.76 -1.27 9.61
CA GLY A 403 -15.49 0.02 10.25
C GLY A 403 -14.98 1.10 9.29
N VAL A 404 -15.39 1.03 8.02
CA VAL A 404 -15.05 2.01 6.98
C VAL A 404 -15.97 3.22 7.09
N CYS A 405 -15.38 4.39 7.35
CA CYS A 405 -16.10 5.65 7.52
C CYS A 405 -15.63 6.78 6.57
N ASP A 406 -14.95 6.41 5.48
CA ASP A 406 -14.41 7.34 4.48
C ASP A 406 -15.39 7.60 3.31
N ILE A 407 -14.87 8.17 2.21
CA ILE A 407 -15.63 8.48 0.99
C ILE A 407 -16.46 7.32 0.43
N ARG A 408 -16.07 6.06 0.69
CA ARG A 408 -16.79 4.88 0.21
C ARG A 408 -18.20 4.80 0.78
N LEU A 409 -18.40 5.19 2.04
CA LEU A 409 -19.72 5.21 2.67
C LEU A 409 -20.64 6.24 1.99
N ALA A 410 -20.14 7.47 1.78
CA ALA A 410 -20.90 8.50 1.09
C ALA A 410 -21.20 8.12 -0.37
N ARG A 411 -20.29 7.41 -1.04
CA ARG A 411 -20.49 6.88 -2.40
C ARG A 411 -21.55 5.79 -2.43
N ALA A 412 -21.54 4.83 -1.49
CA ALA A 412 -22.57 3.80 -1.40
C ALA A 412 -23.98 4.41 -1.22
N CYS A 413 -24.13 5.44 -0.38
CA CYS A 413 -25.38 6.20 -0.24
C CYS A 413 -25.81 6.82 -1.57
N PHE A 414 -24.85 7.43 -2.28
CA PHE A 414 -25.13 8.07 -3.54
C PHE A 414 -25.53 7.06 -4.63
N ASN A 415 -24.90 5.89 -4.68
CA ASN A 415 -25.27 4.81 -5.59
C ASN A 415 -26.72 4.35 -5.35
N ALA A 416 -27.12 4.16 -4.08
CA ALA A 416 -28.51 3.82 -3.74
C ALA A 416 -29.50 4.90 -4.20
N PHE A 417 -29.14 6.18 -4.03
CA PHE A 417 -29.90 7.30 -4.56
C PHE A 417 -30.04 7.22 -6.08
N GLN A 418 -28.95 7.02 -6.82
CA GLN A 418 -28.97 6.97 -8.28
C GLN A 418 -29.87 5.84 -8.79
N ILE A 419 -29.84 4.67 -8.14
CA ILE A 419 -30.70 3.54 -8.48
C ILE A 419 -32.18 3.89 -8.24
N ALA A 420 -32.51 4.39 -7.05
CA ALA A 420 -33.88 4.78 -6.70
C ALA A 420 -34.40 5.90 -7.63
N ALA A 421 -33.58 6.91 -7.92
CA ALA A 421 -33.92 7.98 -8.84
C ALA A 421 -34.17 7.45 -10.26
N THR A 422 -33.33 6.53 -10.74
CA THR A 422 -33.45 5.95 -12.09
C THR A 422 -34.77 5.20 -12.30
N VAL A 423 -35.30 4.56 -11.25
CA VAL A 423 -36.61 3.89 -11.30
C VAL A 423 -37.79 4.83 -11.01
N GLY A 424 -37.54 6.09 -10.63
CA GLY A 424 -38.57 7.09 -10.31
C GLY A 424 -39.09 7.01 -8.87
N ASP A 425 -38.40 6.30 -7.97
CA ASP A 425 -38.78 6.20 -6.55
C ASP A 425 -38.31 7.46 -5.79
N LYS A 426 -39.13 8.51 -5.88
CA LYS A 426 -38.83 9.81 -5.28
C LYS A 426 -38.59 9.73 -3.77
N ALA A 427 -39.40 8.94 -3.05
CA ALA A 427 -39.30 8.82 -1.59
C ALA A 427 -37.95 8.23 -1.18
N ARG A 428 -37.56 7.07 -1.73
CA ARG A 428 -36.27 6.44 -1.41
C ARG A 428 -35.11 7.26 -1.92
N ALA A 429 -35.21 7.81 -3.13
CA ALA A 429 -34.18 8.68 -3.70
C ALA A 429 -33.88 9.85 -2.76
N LYS A 430 -34.90 10.52 -2.22
CA LYS A 430 -34.73 11.61 -1.26
C LYS A 430 -33.97 11.16 -0.01
N VAL A 431 -34.37 10.05 0.61
CA VAL A 431 -33.74 9.56 1.85
C VAL A 431 -32.29 9.11 1.61
N PHE A 432 -32.02 8.40 0.51
CA PHE A 432 -30.65 8.00 0.15
C PHE A 432 -29.77 9.21 -0.17
N ALA A 433 -30.28 10.21 -0.87
CA ALA A 433 -29.55 11.45 -1.14
C ALA A 433 -29.25 12.23 0.15
N GLU A 434 -30.18 12.27 1.11
CA GLU A 434 -29.95 12.87 2.43
C GLU A 434 -28.85 12.13 3.21
N LYS A 435 -28.90 10.79 3.24
CA LYS A 435 -27.82 9.96 3.82
C LYS A 435 -26.48 10.23 3.15
N ALA A 436 -26.45 10.36 1.82
CA ALA A 436 -25.24 10.67 1.06
C ALA A 436 -24.70 12.05 1.41
N TYR A 437 -25.57 13.07 1.48
CA TYR A 437 -25.22 14.43 1.87
C TYR A 437 -24.63 14.48 3.29
N VAL A 438 -25.31 13.89 4.27
CA VAL A 438 -24.86 13.88 5.67
C VAL A 438 -23.50 13.20 5.79
N ALA A 439 -23.32 12.06 5.13
CA ALA A 439 -22.02 11.36 5.10
C ALA A 439 -20.94 12.26 4.46
N ARG A 440 -21.19 12.84 3.28
CA ARG A 440 -20.19 13.64 2.55
C ARG A 440 -19.84 14.96 3.23
N LYS A 441 -20.79 15.57 3.92
CA LYS A 441 -20.58 16.77 4.74
C LYS A 441 -19.50 16.56 5.80
N VAL A 442 -19.50 15.42 6.48
CA VAL A 442 -18.46 15.07 7.47
C VAL A 442 -17.07 15.02 6.80
N LEU A 443 -17.01 14.52 5.57
CA LEU A 443 -15.75 14.26 4.87
C LEU A 443 -15.11 15.49 4.21
N SER A 444 -15.92 16.47 3.83
CA SER A 444 -15.49 17.56 2.94
C SER A 444 -16.08 18.94 3.26
N GLY A 445 -16.98 19.03 4.24
CA GLY A 445 -17.69 20.27 4.59
C GLY A 445 -18.89 20.56 3.68
N ASP A 446 -19.73 21.49 4.14
CA ASP A 446 -20.96 21.93 3.44
C ASP A 446 -20.69 22.84 2.24
N ASP A 447 -19.49 23.41 2.16
CA ASP A 447 -18.99 24.33 1.15
C ASP A 447 -18.27 23.61 -0.01
N ASN A 448 -18.13 22.28 0.04
CA ASN A 448 -17.56 21.54 -1.08
C ASN A 448 -18.59 21.43 -2.21
N PRO A 449 -18.24 21.72 -3.48
CA PRO A 449 -19.16 21.70 -4.61
C PRO A 449 -19.95 20.39 -4.75
N ARG A 450 -19.30 19.24 -4.49
CA ARG A 450 -19.98 17.95 -4.55
C ARG A 450 -20.92 17.70 -3.37
N THR A 451 -20.58 18.21 -2.19
CA THR A 451 -21.49 18.17 -1.04
C THR A 451 -22.72 19.04 -1.30
N ILE A 452 -22.54 20.21 -1.91
CA ILE A 452 -23.64 21.10 -2.33
C ILE A 452 -24.55 20.38 -3.33
N ALA A 453 -23.98 19.67 -4.31
CA ALA A 453 -24.76 18.88 -5.26
C ALA A 453 -25.58 17.77 -4.57
N PHE A 454 -24.98 17.06 -3.60
CA PHE A 454 -25.70 16.02 -2.83
C PHE A 454 -26.85 16.62 -2.02
N LYS A 455 -26.62 17.79 -1.40
CA LYS A 455 -27.66 18.55 -0.69
C LYS A 455 -28.81 18.96 -1.62
N HIS A 456 -28.48 19.39 -2.84
CA HIS A 456 -29.47 19.73 -3.85
C HIS A 456 -30.32 18.50 -4.22
N PHE A 457 -29.71 17.34 -4.51
CA PHE A 457 -30.47 16.12 -4.82
C PHE A 457 -31.28 15.59 -3.63
N ALA A 458 -30.84 15.83 -2.39
CA ALA A 458 -31.64 15.52 -1.20
C ALA A 458 -32.91 16.39 -1.10
N GLN A 459 -32.91 17.59 -1.71
CA GLN A 459 -34.07 18.47 -1.77
C GLN A 459 -34.92 18.23 -3.01
N GLN A 460 -34.27 18.00 -4.15
CA GLN A 460 -34.86 17.83 -5.49
C GLN A 460 -34.26 16.61 -6.18
N PRO A 461 -34.64 15.38 -5.79
CA PRO A 461 -34.09 14.16 -6.41
C PRO A 461 -34.49 14.02 -7.89
N VAL A 462 -35.56 14.70 -8.31
CA VAL A 462 -36.06 14.73 -9.70
C VAL A 462 -35.13 15.46 -10.66
N ASP A 463 -34.25 16.32 -10.14
CA ASP A 463 -33.26 17.05 -10.95
C ASP A 463 -32.09 16.14 -11.36
N TYR A 464 -32.05 14.89 -10.89
CA TYR A 464 -31.07 13.90 -11.31
C TYR A 464 -31.24 13.56 -12.80
N PRO A 465 -30.18 13.63 -13.64
CA PRO A 465 -30.32 13.47 -15.10
C PRO A 465 -30.90 12.15 -15.59
N LEU A 466 -30.85 11.08 -14.80
CA LEU A 466 -31.42 9.77 -15.15
C LEU A 466 -32.75 9.48 -14.43
N TYR A 467 -33.33 10.47 -13.74
CA TYR A 467 -34.57 10.28 -13.01
C TYR A 467 -35.68 9.72 -13.90
N GLY A 468 -36.34 8.66 -13.45
CA GLY A 468 -37.46 8.02 -14.15
C GLY A 468 -37.14 7.47 -15.54
N LYS A 469 -35.86 7.30 -15.94
CA LYS A 469 -35.52 6.83 -17.30
C LYS A 469 -35.94 5.39 -17.59
N ARG A 470 -36.14 4.55 -16.57
CA ARG A 470 -36.53 3.14 -16.76
C ARG A 470 -38.02 2.97 -17.07
N TYR A 471 -38.87 3.81 -16.50
CA TYR A 471 -40.32 3.71 -16.63
C TYR A 471 -40.87 5.09 -16.96
N SER A 472 -41.64 5.22 -18.03
CA SER A 472 -42.47 6.40 -18.27
C SER A 472 -43.38 6.60 -17.05
N CYS A 473 -43.00 7.54 -16.18
CA CYS A 473 -43.65 7.95 -14.93
C CYS A 473 -44.21 6.82 -14.04
N TRP A 474 -43.36 6.31 -13.14
CA TRP A 474 -43.86 5.91 -11.82
C TRP A 474 -44.43 7.15 -11.10
N ASP A 475 -45.50 6.94 -10.35
CA ASP A 475 -46.24 7.97 -9.64
C ASP A 475 -45.32 8.84 -8.75
N ASP A 476 -45.24 10.14 -9.06
CA ASP A 476 -44.47 11.17 -8.33
C ASP A 476 -44.98 11.41 -6.89
N SER A 477 -46.04 10.70 -6.46
CA SER A 477 -46.71 10.87 -5.17
C SER A 477 -46.09 10.12 -3.99
N TRP A 478 -45.06 9.29 -4.20
CA TRP A 478 -44.45 8.56 -3.09
C TRP A 478 -43.77 9.51 -2.09
N GLU A 479 -44.40 9.64 -0.93
CA GLU A 479 -43.79 10.14 0.30
C GLU A 479 -43.28 8.94 1.11
N ALA A 480 -42.15 9.12 1.79
CA ALA A 480 -41.69 8.11 2.75
C ALA A 480 -42.80 7.88 3.81
N PRO A 481 -43.07 6.62 4.21
CA PRO A 481 -44.12 6.35 5.18
C PRO A 481 -43.89 7.14 6.47
N ARG A 482 -44.91 7.86 6.91
CA ARG A 482 -44.82 8.71 8.11
C ARG A 482 -44.63 7.86 9.36
N GLY A 483 -43.68 8.24 10.20
CA GLY A 483 -43.47 7.63 11.51
C GLY A 483 -42.61 6.36 11.51
N LEU A 484 -41.97 6.00 10.40
CA LEU A 484 -40.93 4.96 10.41
C LEU A 484 -39.63 5.52 10.99
N PHE A 485 -39.02 4.76 11.90
CA PHE A 485 -37.74 5.10 12.53
C PHE A 485 -36.90 3.83 12.69
N GLY A 486 -35.58 4.00 12.80
CA GLY A 486 -34.65 2.90 13.05
C GLY A 486 -34.79 1.75 12.05
N GLU A 487 -34.89 0.52 12.56
CA GLU A 487 -34.94 -0.71 11.75
C GLU A 487 -36.14 -0.78 10.80
N GLU A 488 -37.27 -0.16 11.15
CA GLU A 488 -38.45 -0.14 10.27
C GLU A 488 -38.20 0.72 9.03
N LEU A 489 -37.49 1.85 9.20
CA LEU A 489 -37.09 2.71 8.09
C LEU A 489 -36.06 2.02 7.20
N GLU A 490 -35.05 1.37 7.79
CA GLU A 490 -34.05 0.60 7.02
C GLU A 490 -34.72 -0.54 6.24
N SER A 491 -35.61 -1.31 6.89
CA SER A 491 -36.33 -2.40 6.24
C SER A 491 -37.17 -1.90 5.04
N TRP A 492 -37.81 -0.74 5.17
CA TRP A 492 -38.54 -0.12 4.06
C TRP A 492 -37.60 0.39 2.96
N LEU A 493 -36.47 1.02 3.32
CA LEU A 493 -35.51 1.56 2.36
C LEU A 493 -34.95 0.49 1.43
N TRP A 494 -34.65 -0.69 1.97
CA TRP A 494 -34.00 -1.78 1.24
C TRP A 494 -34.99 -2.79 0.64
N ASN A 495 -36.29 -2.68 0.91
CA ASN A 495 -37.32 -3.53 0.29
C ASN A 495 -37.64 -3.04 -1.14
N THR A 496 -37.44 -3.92 -2.12
CA THR A 496 -37.67 -3.64 -3.55
C THR A 496 -38.87 -4.36 -4.16
N ASP A 497 -39.76 -4.97 -3.36
CA ASP A 497 -40.91 -5.76 -3.85
C ASP A 497 -41.84 -4.94 -4.76
N GLY A 498 -41.84 -3.61 -4.58
CA GLY A 498 -42.58 -2.67 -5.40
C GLY A 498 -41.97 -2.41 -6.78
N TRP A 499 -40.66 -2.61 -6.99
CA TRP A 499 -39.97 -2.25 -8.24
C TRP A 499 -40.16 -3.29 -9.37
N SER A 500 -40.77 -4.43 -9.06
CA SER A 500 -41.04 -5.55 -9.98
C SER A 500 -42.40 -5.49 -10.69
N LYS A 501 -43.20 -4.45 -10.44
CA LYS A 501 -44.44 -4.16 -11.18
C LYS A 501 -44.17 -3.18 -12.33
#